data_AF-A0A843GCZ3-F1
#
_entry.id   AF-A0A843GCZ3-F1
#
_cell.length_a   1.000
_cell.length_b   1.000
_cell.length_c   1.000
_cell.angle_alpha   90.00
_cell.angle_beta   90.00
_cell.angle_gamma   90.00
#
_symmetry.space_group_name_H-M   'P 1'
#
loop_
_entity.id
_entity.type
_entity.pdbx_description
1 polymer ?
#
loop_
_entity_poly.entity_id
_entity_poly.type
_entity_poly.pdbx_seq_one_letter_code
_entity_poly.pdbx_strand_id
1 'polypeptide(L)'
;DKLAKLKLQSGVIILREAYSGYVPLGVFNVRENIKYAMNGEYKEFESLKDSLVYCGTKLKIPISKYVKQSNLLKELLHSKQTTLDSFFKKSPDLQQ
;
A
#
# COMPACT_ATOMS: atom_id res chain seq x y z
N ASP A 1 -0.74 -8.30 -18.09
CA ASP A 1 0.02 -9.00 -19.15
C ASP A 1 1.54 -8.91 -19.04
N LYS A 2 2.16 -7.71 -18.94
CA LYS A 2 3.63 -7.61 -18.98
C LYS A 2 4.33 -8.31 -17.79
N LEU A 3 3.90 -8.05 -16.55
CA LEU A 3 4.44 -8.72 -15.35
C LEU A 3 4.15 -10.23 -15.32
N ALA A 4 2.95 -10.64 -15.73
CA ALA A 4 2.57 -12.04 -15.82
C ALA A 4 3.47 -12.83 -16.79
N LYS A 5 3.82 -12.24 -17.94
CA LYS A 5 4.78 -12.84 -18.90
C LYS A 5 6.19 -12.99 -18.29
N LEU A 6 6.61 -12.05 -17.46
CA LEU A 6 7.87 -12.11 -16.73
C LEU A 6 7.81 -13.03 -15.49
N LYS A 7 6.65 -13.64 -15.20
CA LYS A 7 6.38 -14.40 -13.98
C LYS A 7 6.67 -13.59 -12.70
N LEU A 8 6.46 -12.28 -12.78
CA LEU A 8 6.59 -11.36 -11.65
C LEU A 8 5.20 -10.94 -11.16
N GLN A 9 5.10 -10.71 -9.86
CA GLN A 9 3.92 -10.12 -9.22
C GLN A 9 4.31 -8.80 -8.56
N SER A 10 3.42 -7.81 -8.66
CA SER A 10 3.57 -6.54 -7.97
C SER A 10 2.21 -6.06 -7.47
N GLY A 11 2.23 -5.34 -6.35
CA GLY A 11 1.07 -4.69 -5.76
C GLY A 11 1.16 -3.18 -5.95
N VAL A 12 0.00 -2.51 -5.99
CA VAL A 12 -0.09 -1.05 -6.08
C VAL A 12 -0.97 -0.54 -4.96
N ILE A 13 -0.52 0.52 -4.27
CA ILE A 13 -1.29 1.22 -3.25
C ILE A 13 -1.44 2.67 -3.67
N ILE A 14 -2.67 3.17 -3.62
CA ILE A 14 -2.99 4.54 -3.98
C ILE A 14 -3.50 5.24 -2.73
N LEU A 15 -2.76 6.25 -2.27
CA LEU A 15 -3.19 7.13 -1.19
C LEU A 15 -3.88 8.34 -1.78
N ARG A 16 -5.13 8.57 -1.39
CA ARG A 16 -5.95 9.67 -1.89
C ARG A 16 -6.67 10.38 -0.75
N GLU A 17 -6.81 11.68 -0.90
CA GLU A 17 -7.56 12.55 0.00
C GLU A 17 -8.73 13.16 -0.75
N ALA A 18 -9.89 13.22 -0.10
CA ALA A 18 -11.05 13.95 -0.59
C ALA A 18 -11.28 15.13 0.36
N TYR A 19 -11.34 16.33 -0.21
CA TYR A 19 -11.55 17.57 0.53
C TYR A 19 -12.93 18.16 0.22
N SER A 20 -13.36 19.13 1.04
CA SER A 20 -14.59 19.89 0.80
C SER A 20 -14.60 20.46 -0.61
N GLY A 21 -15.70 20.27 -1.33
CA GLY A 21 -15.86 20.70 -2.73
C GLY A 21 -15.41 19.67 -3.78
N TYR A 22 -14.88 18.51 -3.38
CA TYR A 22 -14.58 17.44 -4.33
C TYR A 22 -15.86 16.77 -4.86
N VAL A 23 -16.00 16.72 -6.19
CA VAL A 23 -17.09 16.00 -6.88
C VAL A 23 -16.60 14.59 -7.26
N PRO A 24 -17.29 13.52 -6.84
CA PRO A 24 -16.88 12.15 -7.16
C PRO A 24 -17.17 11.80 -8.62
N LEU A 25 -16.14 11.82 -9.46
CA LEU A 25 -16.21 11.43 -10.88
C LEU A 25 -16.06 9.91 -11.11
N GLY A 26 -16.28 9.10 -10.06
CA GLY A 26 -16.08 7.66 -10.09
C GLY A 26 -14.62 7.23 -10.29
N VAL A 27 -14.43 6.01 -10.80
CA VAL A 27 -13.12 5.36 -10.96
C VAL A 27 -12.26 6.03 -12.03
N PHE A 28 -12.87 6.76 -12.97
CA PHE A 28 -12.16 7.47 -14.03
C PHE A 28 -11.09 8.42 -13.49
N ASN A 29 -11.42 9.20 -12.45
CA ASN A 29 -10.47 10.13 -11.83
C ASN A 29 -9.20 9.42 -11.35
N VAL A 30 -9.35 8.27 -10.69
CA VAL A 30 -8.22 7.49 -10.20
C VAL A 30 -7.38 6.95 -11.35
N ARG A 31 -8.03 6.43 -12.41
CA ARG A 31 -7.33 5.88 -13.58
C ARG A 31 -6.51 6.93 -14.32
N GLU A 32 -7.06 8.11 -14.54
CA GLU A 32 -6.34 9.18 -15.24
C GLU A 32 -5.17 9.68 -14.41
N ASN A 33 -5.36 9.93 -13.10
CA ASN A 33 -4.25 10.34 -12.23
C ASN A 33 -3.11 9.31 -12.22
N ILE A 34 -3.40 8.01 -12.26
CA ILE A 34 -2.37 6.97 -12.37
C ILE A 34 -1.66 7.04 -13.71
N LYS A 35 -2.38 7.19 -14.84
CA LYS A 35 -1.74 7.33 -16.15
C LYS A 35 -0.80 8.54 -16.19
N TYR A 36 -1.24 9.68 -15.66
CA TYR A 36 -0.40 10.87 -15.56
C TYR A 36 0.83 10.62 -14.67
N ALA A 37 0.67 9.95 -13.52
CA ALA A 37 1.80 9.61 -12.65
C ALA A 37 2.80 8.65 -13.31
N MET A 38 2.31 7.65 -14.06
CA MET A 38 3.15 6.67 -14.76
C MET A 38 3.91 7.28 -15.97
N ASN A 39 3.43 8.41 -16.51
CA ASN A 39 4.12 9.14 -17.57
C ASN A 39 5.12 10.17 -17.03
N GLY A 40 5.09 10.46 -15.72
CA GLY A 40 5.99 11.41 -15.07
C GLY A 40 7.25 10.74 -14.51
N GLU A 41 8.11 11.56 -13.92
CA GLU A 41 9.26 11.05 -13.17
C GLU A 41 8.79 10.33 -11.90
N TYR A 42 9.35 9.15 -11.68
CA TYR A 42 9.09 8.35 -10.50
C TYR A 42 10.27 8.43 -9.53
N LYS A 43 10.01 8.09 -8.27
CA LYS A 43 11.05 8.04 -7.23
C LYS A 43 11.15 6.63 -6.67
N GLU A 44 12.35 6.09 -6.68
CA GLU A 44 12.66 4.77 -6.13
C GLU A 44 12.95 4.87 -4.63
N PHE A 45 12.57 3.82 -3.90
CA PHE A 45 12.79 3.70 -2.46
C PHE A 45 13.18 2.27 -2.13
N GLU A 46 14.14 2.10 -1.23
CA GLU A 46 14.61 0.80 -0.75
C GLU A 46 13.60 0.11 0.19
N SER A 47 12.75 0.89 0.87
CA SER A 47 11.76 0.36 1.81
C SER A 47 10.39 1.02 1.68
N LEU A 48 9.35 0.26 2.04
CA LEU A 48 7.98 0.79 2.16
C LEU A 48 7.90 1.90 3.22
N LYS A 49 8.72 1.85 4.27
CA LYS A 49 8.72 2.87 5.31
C LYS A 49 9.22 4.21 4.76
N ASP A 50 10.29 4.19 3.98
CA ASP A 50 10.87 5.41 3.38
C ASP A 50 9.92 6.03 2.35
N SER A 51 9.26 5.20 1.54
CA SER A 51 8.25 5.69 0.60
C SER A 51 7.04 6.30 1.32
N LEU A 52 6.58 5.70 2.43
CA LEU A 52 5.49 6.25 3.23
C LEU A 52 5.87 7.57 3.92
N VAL A 53 7.09 7.69 4.44
CA VAL A 53 7.60 8.95 5.01
C VAL A 53 7.61 10.04 3.94
N TYR A 54 8.10 9.74 2.72
CA TYR A 54 8.07 10.69 1.62
C TYR A 54 6.64 11.09 1.22
N CYS A 55 5.72 10.13 1.09
CA CYS A 55 4.31 10.40 0.81
C CYS A 55 3.68 11.32 1.88
N GLY A 56 4.06 11.16 3.14
CA GLY A 56 3.60 12.03 4.23
C GLY A 56 3.98 13.50 4.08
N THR A 57 5.03 13.81 3.31
CA THR A 57 5.38 15.20 2.99
C THR A 57 4.47 15.84 1.95
N LYS A 58 3.67 15.04 1.23
CA LYS A 58 2.80 15.48 0.12
C LYS A 58 1.31 15.45 0.48
N LEU A 59 0.92 14.68 1.49
CA LEU A 59 -0.45 14.54 1.97
C LEU A 59 -0.71 15.53 3.11
N LYS A 60 -1.96 16.01 3.25
CA LYS A 60 -2.32 16.86 4.42
C LYS A 60 -2.70 16.02 5.63
N ILE A 61 -3.26 14.84 5.41
CA ILE A 61 -3.60 13.87 6.44
C ILE A 61 -2.31 13.10 6.79
N PRO A 62 -1.98 12.98 8.09
CA PRO A 62 -0.78 12.27 8.50
C PRO A 62 -0.84 10.78 8.12
N ILE A 63 0.28 10.24 7.65
CA ILE A 63 0.44 8.83 7.25
C ILE A 63 0.03 7.85 8.34
N SER A 64 0.21 8.21 9.61
CA SER A 64 -0.22 7.40 10.76
C SER A 64 -1.72 7.07 10.72
N LYS A 65 -2.55 7.95 10.17
CA LYS A 65 -3.99 7.70 9.99
C LYS A 65 -4.24 6.70 8.86
N TYR A 66 -3.47 6.73 7.78
CA TYR A 66 -3.58 5.70 6.74
C TYR A 66 -3.19 4.32 7.26
N VAL A 67 -2.08 4.23 7.99
CA VAL A 67 -1.62 2.99 8.59
C VAL A 67 -2.61 2.47 9.62
N LYS A 68 -3.21 3.34 10.45
CA LYS A 68 -4.18 2.91 11.46
C LYS A 68 -5.48 2.39 10.85
N GLN A 69 -5.92 2.92 9.71
CA GLN A 69 -7.19 2.55 9.07
C GLN A 69 -7.03 1.42 8.03
N SER A 70 -5.89 1.30 7.36
CA SER A 70 -5.69 0.34 6.27
C SER A 70 -5.17 -1.00 6.79
N ASN A 71 -5.95 -2.07 6.59
CA ASN A 71 -5.48 -3.44 6.90
C ASN A 71 -4.30 -3.83 6.00
N LEU A 72 -4.36 -3.49 4.71
CA LEU A 72 -3.28 -3.78 3.76
C LEU A 72 -1.96 -3.10 4.14
N LEU A 73 -1.99 -1.83 4.57
CA LEU A 73 -0.75 -1.15 4.99
C LEU A 73 -0.20 -1.73 6.29
N LYS A 74 -1.06 -2.10 7.24
CA LYS A 74 -0.61 -2.80 8.46
C LYS A 74 0.02 -4.13 8.12
N GLU A 75 -0.63 -4.91 7.26
CA GLU A 75 -0.09 -6.18 6.79
C GLU A 75 1.27 -5.94 6.16
N LEU A 76 1.42 -5.04 5.19
CA LEU A 76 2.71 -4.80 4.53
C LEU A 76 3.80 -4.23 5.45
N LEU A 77 3.43 -3.50 6.51
CA LEU A 77 4.38 -2.97 7.49
C LEU A 77 4.77 -4.01 8.57
N HIS A 78 3.88 -4.95 8.89
CA HIS A 78 4.12 -5.98 9.90
C HIS A 78 4.60 -7.31 9.30
N SER A 79 4.25 -7.60 8.05
CA SER A 79 4.66 -8.80 7.34
C SER A 79 6.13 -8.68 6.94
N LYS A 80 6.99 -9.13 7.83
CA LYS A 80 8.13 -9.94 7.40
C LYS A 80 7.53 -11.18 6.73
N GLN A 81 8.17 -11.71 5.69
CA GLN A 81 7.78 -12.96 5.04
C GLN A 81 7.25 -13.97 6.06
N THR A 82 5.93 -14.12 6.10
CA THR A 82 5.25 -14.95 7.07
C THR A 82 5.18 -16.34 6.48
N THR A 83 5.81 -17.29 7.15
CA THR A 83 5.68 -18.70 6.82
C THR A 83 4.23 -19.15 7.08
N LEU A 84 3.75 -20.14 6.32
CA LEU A 84 2.36 -20.64 6.40
C LEU A 84 1.98 -21.03 7.85
N ASP A 85 2.96 -21.48 8.62
CA ASP A 85 2.85 -21.81 10.05
C ASP A 85 2.50 -20.63 10.96
N SER A 86 2.76 -19.39 10.57
CA SER A 86 2.32 -18.21 11.33
C SER A 86 0.80 -18.02 11.35
N PHE A 87 0.08 -18.67 10.42
CA PHE A 87 -1.38 -18.63 10.34
C PHE A 87 -2.06 -19.80 11.08
N PHE A 88 -1.31 -20.81 11.52
CA PHE A 88 -1.84 -21.85 12.40
C PHE A 88 -1.82 -21.35 13.84
N LYS A 89 -2.99 -21.35 14.51
CA LYS A 89 -3.05 -21.10 15.96
C LYS A 89 -2.19 -22.15 16.66
N LYS A 90 -1.20 -21.72 17.47
CA LYS A 90 -0.58 -22.62 18.44
C LYS A 90 -1.66 -23.08 19.42
N SER A 91 -1.98 -24.37 19.38
CA SER A 91 -2.77 -25.02 20.43
C SER A 91 -2.06 -24.81 21.78
N PRO A 92 -2.77 -24.56 22.90
CA PRO A 92 -2.15 -24.30 24.20
C PRO A 92 -1.33 -25.46 24.80
N ASP A 93 -1.31 -26.64 24.18
CA ASP A 93 -1.04 -27.89 24.91
C ASP A 93 0.22 -28.66 24.47
N LEU A 94 1.35 -27.99 24.22
CA LEU A 94 2.64 -28.68 24.13
C LEU A 94 3.73 -27.91 24.89
N GLN A 95 3.58 -27.87 26.21
CA GLN A 95 4.70 -27.79 27.15
C GLN A 95 4.57 -29.00 28.09
N GLN A 96 5.21 -30.10 27.70
CA GLN A 96 5.74 -31.08 28.65
C GLN A 96 7.20 -30.73 28.90
#